data_AF-A0A3D5A1R4-F1
#
_entry.id   AF-A0A3D5A1R4-F1
#
_cell.length_a   1.000
_cell.length_b   1.000
_cell.length_c   1.000
_cell.angle_alpha   90.00
_cell.angle_beta   90.00
_cell.angle_gamma   90.00
#
_symmetry.space_group_name_H-M   'P 1'
#
loop_
_entity.id
_entity.type
_entity.pdbx_description
1 polymer ?
#
loop_
_entity_poly.entity_id
_entity_poly.type
_entity_poly.pdbx_seq_one_letter_code
_entity_poly.pdbx_strand_id
1 'polypeptide(L)' 'MQAFSLGEPLNDDTVVIHIEKASPDLHGAFQVINQQFLAHAWADWEYVNREQDLGIRGLRQAKQAYQPHHMVEKSVVRVR' A
#
# COMPACT_ATOMS: atom_id res chain seq x y z
N MET A 1 -5.83 20.07 -2.99
CA MET A 1 -5.60 18.66 -3.37
C MET A 1 -6.23 17.80 -2.28
N GLN A 2 -7.13 16.85 -2.62
CA GLN A 2 -7.93 16.10 -1.63
C GLN A 2 -7.35 14.71 -1.32
N ALA A 3 -6.68 14.09 -2.28
CA ALA A 3 -5.90 12.88 -2.10
C ALA A 3 -4.84 12.77 -3.19
N PHE A 4 -3.77 12.04 -2.92
CA PHE A 4 -2.79 11.63 -3.90
C PHE A 4 -2.11 10.32 -3.48
N SER A 5 -1.63 9.58 -4.47
CA SER A 5 -0.83 8.37 -4.28
C SER A 5 0.36 8.38 -5.23
N LEU A 6 1.49 7.85 -4.78
CA LEU A 6 2.72 7.75 -5.55
C LEU A 6 3.33 6.37 -5.32
N GLY A 7 3.77 5.75 -6.41
CA GLY A 7 4.38 4.43 -6.42
C GLY A 7 5.18 4.18 -7.68
N GLU A 8 5.87 3.06 -7.72
CA GLU A 8 6.73 2.62 -8.83
C GLU A 8 6.73 1.10 -8.95
N PRO A 9 7.21 0.55 -10.08
CA PRO A 9 7.57 -0.86 -10.20
C PRO A 9 8.63 -1.25 -9.17
N LEU A 10 8.39 -2.32 -8.42
CA LEU A 10 9.38 -2.90 -7.50
C LEU A 10 10.23 -3.98 -8.19
N ASN A 11 9.60 -4.79 -9.05
CA ASN A 11 10.20 -5.85 -9.86
C ASN A 11 9.30 -6.08 -11.10
N ASP A 12 9.34 -7.26 -11.72
CA ASP A 12 8.58 -7.55 -12.96
C ASP A 12 7.07 -7.76 -12.75
N ASP A 13 6.61 -8.05 -11.52
CA ASP A 13 5.21 -8.43 -11.23
C ASP A 13 4.56 -7.66 -10.08
N THR A 14 5.34 -6.85 -9.35
CA THR A 14 4.92 -6.14 -8.15
C THR A 14 5.18 -4.64 -8.26
N VAL A 15 4.18 -3.83 -7.93
CA VAL A 15 4.33 -2.39 -7.70
C VAL A 15 4.39 -2.07 -6.21
N VAL A 16 5.03 -0.96 -5.84
CA VAL A 16 5.04 -0.45 -4.46
C VAL A 16 4.39 0.91 -4.38
N ILE A 17 3.53 1.13 -3.38
CA ILE A 17 2.98 2.45 -3.05
C ILE A 17 3.79 3.04 -1.90
N HIS A 18 4.59 4.06 -2.19
CA HIS A 18 5.43 4.75 -1.20
C HIS A 18 4.65 5.79 -0.39
N ILE A 19 3.75 6.50 -1.05
CA ILE A 19 3.00 7.58 -0.42
C ILE A 19 1.53 7.43 -0.79
N GLU A 20 0.69 7.40 0.23
CA GLU A 20 -0.76 7.48 0.10
C GLU A 20 -1.26 8.48 1.14
N LYS A 21 -1.85 9.58 0.67
CA LYS A 21 -2.37 10.65 1.53
C LYS A 21 -3.72 11.11 1.03
N ALA A 22 -4.65 11.27 1.96
CA ALA A 22 -5.97 11.81 1.69
C ALA A 22 -6.41 12.72 2.84
N SER A 23 -7.34 13.63 2.55
CA SER A 23 -7.97 14.48 3.55
C SER A 23 -8.73 13.63 4.58
N PRO A 24 -8.52 13.82 5.89
CA PRO A 24 -9.22 13.06 6.93
C PRO A 24 -10.71 13.41 7.01
N ASP A 25 -11.11 14.59 6.54
CA ASP A 25 -12.50 15.06 6.56
C ASP A 25 -13.36 14.36 5.50
N LEU A 26 -12.74 13.69 4.53
CA LEU A 26 -13.42 12.99 3.47
C LEU A 26 -13.44 11.48 3.76
N HIS A 27 -14.54 11.02 4.32
CA HIS A 27 -14.74 9.61 4.60
C HIS A 27 -14.57 8.76 3.33
N GLY A 28 -13.78 7.69 3.41
CA GLY A 28 -13.51 6.80 2.27
C GLY A 28 -12.42 7.27 1.31
N ALA A 29 -11.85 8.46 1.50
CA ALA A 29 -10.89 9.03 0.54
C ALA A 29 -9.63 8.18 0.35
N PHE A 30 -9.11 7.56 1.42
CA PHE A 30 -7.99 6.62 1.34
C PHE A 30 -8.32 5.39 0.50
N GLN A 31 -9.53 4.85 0.63
CA GLN A 31 -9.99 3.71 -0.14
C GLN A 31 -10.14 4.04 -1.61
N VAL A 32 -10.74 5.20 -1.91
CA VAL A 32 -10.93 5.66 -3.28
C VAL A 32 -9.59 5.94 -3.95
N ILE A 33 -8.67 6.70 -3.32
CA ILE A 33 -7.39 7.00 -3.97
C ILE A 33 -6.54 5.75 -4.19
N ASN A 34 -6.57 4.78 -3.26
CA ASN A 34 -5.88 3.51 -3.43
C ASN A 34 -6.40 2.74 -4.64
N GLN A 35 -7.72 2.57 -4.71
CA GLN A 35 -8.38 1.83 -5.77
C GLN A 35 -8.21 2.51 -7.14
N GLN A 36 -8.38 3.83 -7.21
CA GLN A 36 -8.22 4.59 -8.45
C GLN A 36 -6.77 4.58 -8.94
N PHE A 37 -5.79 4.71 -8.04
CA PHE A 37 -4.39 4.66 -8.43
C PHE A 37 -4.01 3.30 -9.04
N LEU A 38 -4.41 2.21 -8.39
CA LEU A 38 -4.13 0.86 -8.89
C LEU A 38 -4.88 0.56 -10.20
N ALA A 39 -6.16 0.93 -10.28
CA ALA A 39 -6.97 0.69 -11.47
C ALA A 39 -6.51 1.46 -12.71
N HIS A 40 -5.84 2.60 -12.55
CA HIS A 40 -5.44 3.45 -13.68
C HIS A 40 -3.95 3.44 -13.99
N ALA A 41 -3.08 3.28 -12.99
CA ALA A 41 -1.64 3.26 -13.20
C ALA A 41 -1.06 1.84 -13.28
N TRP A 42 -1.72 0.85 -12.67
CA TRP A 42 -1.14 -0.47 -12.41
C TRP A 42 -2.13 -1.62 -12.63
N ALA A 43 -3.10 -1.46 -13.54
CA ALA A 43 -4.18 -2.42 -13.76
C ALA A 43 -3.70 -3.82 -14.18
N ASP A 44 -2.58 -3.86 -14.89
CA ASP A 44 -1.99 -5.09 -15.46
C ASP A 44 -0.91 -5.72 -14.56
N TRP A 45 -0.74 -5.23 -13.33
CA TRP A 45 0.24 -5.74 -12.37
C TRP A 45 -0.38 -6.77 -11.43
N GLU A 46 0.37 -7.83 -11.12
CA GLU A 46 -0.13 -8.97 -10.34
C GLU A 46 -0.20 -8.66 -8.85
N TYR A 47 0.81 -7.96 -8.32
CA TYR A 47 0.92 -7.65 -6.90
C TYR A 47 1.10 -6.17 -6.61
N VAL A 48 0.59 -5.75 -5.45
CA VAL A 48 0.87 -4.43 -4.87
C VAL A 48 1.44 -4.59 -3.46
N ASN A 49 2.62 -4.03 -3.24
CA ASN A 49 3.23 -3.84 -1.94
C ASN A 49 2.81 -2.48 -1.37
N ARG A 50 1.98 -2.50 -0.32
CA ARG A 50 1.53 -1.28 0.38
C ARG A 50 2.36 -0.92 1.61
N GLU A 51 3.58 -1.42 1.70
CA GLU A 51 4.53 -1.23 2.81
C GLU A 51 4.03 -1.70 4.20
N GLN A 52 4.79 -1.38 5.25
CA GLN A 52 4.61 -1.88 6.62
C GLN A 52 3.58 -1.10 7.45
N ASP A 53 3.11 -1.69 8.54
CA ASP A 53 2.18 -1.09 9.50
C ASP A 53 2.85 -0.35 10.67
N LEU A 54 4.19 -0.42 10.75
CA LEU A 54 5.00 0.19 11.82
C LEU A 54 4.60 -0.24 13.25
N GLY A 55 3.88 -1.36 13.41
CA GLY A 55 3.32 -1.78 14.69
C GLY A 55 2.09 -0.97 15.14
N ILE A 56 1.56 -0.08 14.29
CA ILE A 56 0.39 0.74 14.61
C ILE A 56 -0.87 -0.10 14.35
N ARG A 57 -1.62 -0.43 15.41
CA ARG A 57 -2.82 -1.30 15.34
C ARG A 57 -3.83 -0.85 14.28
N GLY A 58 -4.17 0.43 14.25
CA GLY A 58 -5.12 0.98 13.27
C GLY A 58 -4.63 0.84 11.83
N LEU A 59 -3.33 1.05 11.60
CA LEU A 59 -2.73 0.90 10.28
C LEU A 59 -2.68 -0.56 9.84
N ARG A 60 -2.38 -1.48 10.78
CA ARG A 60 -2.44 -2.91 10.52
C ARG A 60 -3.85 -3.36 10.14
N GLN A 61 -4.86 -2.92 10.90
CA GLN A 61 -6.27 -3.23 10.60
C GLN A 61 -6.67 -2.69 9.22
N ALA A 62 -6.27 -1.46 8.88
CA ALA A 62 -6.57 -0.86 7.58
C ALA A 62 -5.96 -1.66 6.41
N LYS A 63 -4.71 -2.15 6.56
CA LYS A 63 -4.06 -2.99 5.53
C LYS A 63 -4.69 -4.38 5.44
N GLN A 64 -5.01 -5.01 6.58
CA GLN A 64 -5.66 -6.32 6.61
C GLN A 64 -7.08 -6.31 6.02
N ALA A 65 -7.79 -5.18 6.10
CA ALA A 65 -9.13 -5.03 5.53
C ALA A 65 -9.16 -5.22 3.99
N TYR A 66 -8.02 -5.05 3.30
CA TYR A 66 -7.87 -5.34 1.88
C TYR A 66 -7.62 -6.83 1.57
N GLN A 67 -7.63 -7.71 2.59
CA GLN A 67 -7.39 -9.14 2.44
C GLN A 67 -6.08 -9.44 1.68
N PRO A 68 -4.93 -8.98 2.19
CA PRO A 68 -3.66 -9.12 1.48
C PRO A 68 -3.34 -10.60 1.25
N HIS A 69 -2.78 -10.91 0.08
CA HIS A 69 -2.29 -12.25 -0.23
C HIS A 69 -1.37 -12.79 0.88
N HIS A 70 -0.48 -11.93 1.39
CA HIS A 70 0.37 -12.23 2.53
C HIS A 70 0.90 -10.96 3.20
N MET A 71 1.33 -11.09 4.46
CA MET A 71 2.09 -10.07 5.17
C MET A 71 3.56 -10.50 5.19
N VAL A 72 4.42 -9.81 4.44
CA VAL A 72 5.84 -10.18 4.31
C VAL A 72 6.56 -10.06 5.65
N GLU A 73 7.18 -11.16 6.10
CA GLU A 73 8.08 -11.15 7.24
C GLU A 73 9.47 -10.66 6.81
N LYS A 74 10.00 -9.65 7.52
CA LYS A 74 11.34 -9.11 7.28
C LYS A 74 12.25 -9.49 8.43
N SER A 75 13.47 -9.93 8.12
CA SER A 75 14.47 -10.35 9.12
C SER A 75 15.76 -9.57 8.95
N VAL A 76 16.47 -9.36 10.06
CA VAL A 76 17.82 -8.75 10.05
C VAL A 76 18.85 -9.86 10.08
N VAL A 77 19.66 -9.96 9.01
CA VAL A 77 20.79 -10.90 8.94
C VAL A 77 22.02 -10.22 9.54
N ARG A 78 22.77 -10.95 10.38
CA ARG A 78 24.03 -10.47 10.98
C ARG A 78 25.17 -11.39 10.55
N VAL A 79 26.22 -10.81 9.98
CA VAL A 79 27.47 -11.54 9.69
C VAL A 79 28.24 -11.67 11.01
N ARG A 80 28.77 -12.87 11.28
CA ARG A 80 29.63 -13.14 12.43
C ARG A 80 31.05 -12.69 12.18
#